data_AF-V8HYD9-F1
#
_entry.id   AF-V8HYD9-F1
#
_cell.length_a   1.000
_cell.length_b   1.000
_cell.length_c   1.000
_cell.angle_alpha   90.00
_cell.angle_beta   90.00
_cell.angle_gamma   90.00
#
_symmetry.space_group_name_H-M   'P 1'
#
loop_
_entity.id
_entity.type
_entity.pdbx_description
1 polymer ?
#
loop_
_entity_poly.entity_id
_entity_poly.type
_entity_poly.pdbx_seq_one_letter_code
_entity_poly.pdbx_strand_id
1 'polypeptide(L)'
;MVKYRLKDILSEINGTNWYWIYRLERDNRRTTGRVNVIYYNGALLIRWDEESLRVRFGDNPPLSFSDRIVVDFENDMIIIRDSGWKIDLDTRS
;
A
#
# COMPACT_ATOMS: atom_id res chain seq x y z
N MET A 1 16.53 -3.78 -3.25
CA MET A 1 15.15 -4.22 -3.58
C MET A 1 15.08 -5.74 -3.75
N VAL A 2 14.30 -6.42 -2.90
CA VAL A 2 14.09 -7.89 -2.97
C VAL A 2 12.59 -8.16 -3.14
N LYS A 3 12.24 -9.21 -3.87
CA LYS A 3 10.84 -9.58 -4.12
C LYS A 3 10.34 -10.61 -3.13
N TYR A 4 9.20 -10.36 -2.50
CA TYR A 4 8.54 -11.27 -1.57
C TYR A 4 7.06 -11.40 -1.88
N ARG A 5 6.42 -12.48 -1.46
CA ARG A 5 4.95 -12.48 -1.41
C ARG A 5 4.52 -11.53 -0.32
N LEU A 6 3.45 -10.79 -0.57
CA LEU A 6 2.91 -9.84 0.41
C LEU A 6 2.59 -10.55 1.74
N LYS A 7 2.06 -11.77 1.68
CA LYS A 7 1.81 -12.62 2.85
C LYS A 7 3.05 -12.80 3.73
N ASP A 8 4.21 -13.05 3.13
CA ASP A 8 5.44 -13.36 3.86
C ASP A 8 5.96 -12.13 4.61
N ILE A 9 5.77 -10.94 4.04
CA ILE A 9 6.10 -9.67 4.72
C ILE A 9 5.11 -9.42 5.87
N LEU A 10 3.81 -9.55 5.59
CA LEU A 10 2.76 -9.27 6.57
C LEU A 10 2.80 -10.24 7.76
N SER A 11 3.26 -11.48 7.58
CA SER A 11 3.41 -12.43 8.69
C SER A 11 4.50 -12.05 9.69
N GLU A 12 5.47 -11.25 9.28
CA GLU A 12 6.53 -10.74 10.14
C GLU A 12 6.10 -9.46 10.90
N ILE A 13 5.01 -8.82 10.46
CA ILE A 13 4.48 -7.61 11.08
C ILE A 13 3.34 -8.00 12.03
N ASN A 14 3.53 -7.79 13.33
CA ASN A 14 2.53 -8.16 14.32
C ASN A 14 1.19 -7.42 14.10
N GLY A 15 0.09 -8.15 14.22
CA GLY A 15 -1.28 -7.63 14.10
C GLY A 15 -1.92 -7.81 12.73
N THR A 16 -3.10 -7.21 12.56
CA THR A 16 -3.87 -7.25 11.30
C THR A 16 -4.48 -5.90 10.95
N ASN A 17 -4.18 -4.86 11.72
CA ASN A 17 -4.66 -3.51 11.53
C ASN A 17 -3.53 -2.55 11.90
N TRP A 18 -3.16 -1.68 10.98
CA TRP A 18 -2.01 -0.81 11.09
C TRP A 18 -2.33 0.60 10.59
N TYR A 19 -1.54 1.57 11.03
CA TYR A 19 -1.65 2.95 10.59
C TYR A 19 -0.32 3.42 9.99
N TRP A 20 -0.17 3.18 8.70
CA TRP A 20 1.09 3.35 7.99
C TRP A 20 1.19 4.69 7.27
N ILE A 21 2.43 5.12 7.01
CA ILE A 21 2.72 6.20 6.08
C ILE A 21 2.70 5.64 4.66
N TYR A 22 2.05 6.36 3.75
CA TYR A 22 2.05 6.00 2.34
C TYR A 22 2.69 7.10 1.48
N ARG A 23 3.20 6.69 0.31
CA ARG A 23 3.48 7.55 -0.82
C ARG A 23 2.80 6.97 -2.06
N LEU A 24 2.04 7.81 -2.77
CA LEU A 24 1.43 7.49 -4.05
C LEU A 24 2.14 8.25 -5.16
N GLU A 25 2.33 7.59 -6.29
CA GLU A 25 2.79 8.17 -7.53
C GLU A 25 1.98 7.65 -8.72
N ARG A 26 1.51 8.56 -9.58
CA ARG A 26 0.81 8.29 -10.84
C ARG A 26 0.93 9.50 -11.76
N ASP A 27 1.23 9.29 -13.04
CA ASP A 27 1.29 10.35 -14.07
C ASP A 27 2.16 11.57 -13.64
N ASN A 28 3.33 11.30 -13.06
CA ASN A 28 4.26 12.29 -12.49
C ASN A 28 3.74 13.11 -11.29
N ARG A 29 2.52 12.82 -10.81
CA ARG A 29 1.97 13.41 -9.58
C ARG A 29 2.32 12.55 -8.39
N ARG A 30 2.57 13.18 -7.25
CA ARG A 30 2.92 12.51 -6.00
C ARG A 30 2.11 13.04 -4.84
N THR A 31 1.81 12.18 -3.87
CA THR A 31 1.31 12.60 -2.56
C THR A 31 1.75 11.62 -1.48
N THR A 32 1.69 12.08 -0.23
CA THR A 32 2.05 11.29 0.94
C THR A 32 1.03 11.56 2.03
N GLY A 33 0.78 10.58 2.87
CA GLY A 33 -0.10 10.75 4.02
C GLY A 33 0.00 9.56 4.96
N ARG A 34 -0.98 9.46 5.86
CA ARG A 34 -1.17 8.26 6.68
C ARG A 34 -2.45 7.56 6.27
N VAL A 35 -2.47 6.24 6.44
CA VAL A 35 -3.59 5.43 5.99
C VAL A 35 -3.81 4.24 6.92
N ASN A 36 -5.07 3.90 7.17
CA ASN A 36 -5.40 2.68 7.87
C ASN A 36 -5.31 1.50 6.90
N VAL A 37 -4.59 0.47 7.30
CA VAL A 37 -4.34 -0.73 6.52
C VAL A 37 -4.80 -1.94 7.32
N ILE A 38 -5.57 -2.83 6.71
CA ILE A 38 -6.15 -3.99 7.38
C ILE A 38 -5.81 -5.24 6.59
N TYR A 39 -5.27 -6.25 7.26
CA TYR A 39 -5.15 -7.58 6.71
C TYR A 39 -6.37 -8.41 7.09
N TYR A 40 -7.18 -8.81 6.09
CA TYR A 40 -8.39 -9.58 6.30
C TYR A 40 -8.63 -10.54 5.15
N ASN A 41 -8.93 -11.80 5.48
CA ASN A 41 -9.30 -12.85 4.52
C ASN A 41 -8.33 -13.00 3.33
N GLY A 42 -7.02 -12.99 3.59
CA GLY A 42 -6.00 -13.14 2.54
C GLY A 42 -5.83 -11.90 1.64
N ALA A 43 -6.28 -10.73 2.10
CA ALA A 43 -6.09 -9.46 1.39
C ALA A 43 -5.61 -8.35 2.33
N LEU A 44 -4.72 -7.52 1.80
CA LEU A 44 -4.37 -6.23 2.39
C LEU A 44 -5.35 -5.17 1.87
N LEU A 45 -6.15 -4.61 2.75
CA LEU A 45 -7.13 -3.56 2.47
C LEU A 45 -6.55 -2.21 2.88
N ILE A 46 -6.70 -1.19 2.04
CA ILE A 46 -6.22 0.17 2.31
C ILE A 46 -7.40 1.14 2.32
N ARG A 47 -7.57 1.87 3.42
CA ARG A 47 -8.67 2.83 3.60
C ARG A 47 -8.24 4.24 3.23
N TRP A 48 -8.32 4.55 1.95
CA TRP A 48 -7.96 5.86 1.42
C TRP A 48 -8.94 6.97 1.82
N ASP A 49 -8.44 8.21 1.88
CA ASP A 49 -9.29 9.40 1.73
C ASP A 49 -9.57 9.62 0.24
N GLU A 50 -10.59 8.91 -0.25
CA GLU A 50 -10.94 8.85 -1.67
C GLU A 50 -11.30 10.21 -2.27
N GLU A 51 -11.96 11.09 -1.51
CA GLU A 51 -12.34 12.41 -2.00
C GLU A 51 -11.10 13.26 -2.30
N SER A 52 -10.19 13.35 -1.32
CA SER A 52 -8.93 14.09 -1.47
C SER A 52 -8.05 13.54 -2.60
N LEU A 53 -7.99 12.22 -2.75
CA LEU A 53 -7.18 11.58 -3.80
C LEU A 53 -7.79 11.78 -5.19
N ARG A 54 -9.11 11.65 -5.33
CA ARG A 54 -9.80 11.92 -6.60
C ARG A 54 -9.62 13.36 -7.05
N VAL A 55 -9.68 14.35 -6.14
CA VAL A 55 -9.40 15.76 -6.47
C VAL A 55 -7.98 15.93 -7.02
N ARG A 56 -6.99 15.22 -6.47
CA ARG A 56 -5.58 15.35 -6.86
C ARG A 56 -5.22 14.60 -8.14
N PHE A 57 -5.71 13.37 -8.29
CA PHE A 57 -5.31 12.46 -9.37
C PHE A 57 -6.39 12.29 -10.45
N GLY A 58 -7.62 12.73 -10.19
CA GLY A 58 -8.78 12.47 -11.05
C GLY A 58 -9.37 11.06 -10.89
N ASP A 59 -8.77 10.23 -10.04
CA ASP A 59 -9.09 8.81 -9.85
C ASP A 59 -8.53 8.31 -8.51
N ASN A 60 -8.94 7.11 -8.08
CA ASN A 60 -8.50 6.50 -6.83
C ASN A 60 -7.46 5.39 -7.06
N PRO A 61 -6.50 5.23 -6.13
CA PRO A 61 -5.65 4.04 -6.11
C PRO A 61 -6.46 2.77 -5.76
N PRO A 62 -5.93 1.58 -6.10
CA PRO A 62 -6.55 0.32 -5.71
C PRO A 62 -6.76 0.24 -4.19
N LEU A 63 -7.90 -0.33 -3.80
CA LEU A 63 -8.34 -0.42 -2.39
C LEU A 63 -7.84 -1.69 -1.69
N SER A 64 -7.44 -2.71 -2.45
CA SER A 64 -7.04 -3.99 -1.90
C SER A 64 -6.07 -4.75 -2.78
N PHE A 65 -5.27 -5.60 -2.12
CA PHE A 65 -4.29 -6.47 -2.75
C PHE A 65 -4.38 -7.86 -2.17
N SER A 66 -4.40 -8.90 -3.01
CA SER A 66 -4.27 -10.28 -2.52
C SER A 66 -2.91 -10.47 -1.85
N ASP A 67 -2.86 -11.16 -0.72
CA ASP A 67 -1.59 -11.50 -0.03
C ASP A 67 -0.66 -12.41 -0.86
N ARG A 68 -1.19 -12.98 -1.94
CA ARG A 68 -0.46 -13.86 -2.87
C ARG A 68 0.35 -13.08 -3.91
N ILE A 69 0.15 -11.77 -4.06
CA ILE A 69 0.93 -10.99 -5.02
C ILE A 69 2.39 -10.92 -4.59
N VAL A 70 3.28 -10.80 -5.57
CA VAL A 70 4.70 -10.54 -5.33
C VAL A 70 4.92 -9.03 -5.39
N VAL A 71 5.55 -8.50 -4.35
CA VAL A 71 5.84 -7.07 -4.18
C VAL A 71 7.33 -6.87 -3.97
N ASP A 72 7.80 -5.67 -4.26
CA ASP A 72 9.15 -5.27 -3.87
C ASP A 72 9.13 -4.86 -2.39
N PHE A 73 10.14 -5.29 -1.64
CA PHE A 73 10.32 -4.93 -0.23
C PHE A 73 11.77 -4.52 0.04
N GLU A 74 11.93 -3.37 0.70
CA GLU A 74 13.23 -2.81 1.05
C GLU A 74 13.08 -1.77 2.15
N ASN A 75 13.95 -1.78 3.16
CA ASN A 75 13.96 -0.79 4.25
C ASN A 75 12.57 -0.59 4.90
N ASP A 76 11.89 -1.69 5.23
CA ASP A 76 10.54 -1.70 5.82
C ASP A 76 9.48 -1.00 4.96
N MET A 77 9.70 -0.99 3.64
CA MET A 77 8.80 -0.38 2.67
C MET A 77 8.27 -1.43 1.72
N ILE A 78 6.95 -1.62 1.72
CA ILE A 78 6.25 -2.43 0.72
C ILE A 78 5.97 -1.54 -0.49
N ILE A 79 6.44 -1.97 -1.67
CA ILE A 79 6.25 -1.23 -2.92
C ILE A 79 5.37 -2.06 -3.86
N ILE A 80 4.17 -1.55 -4.14
CA ILE A 80 3.18 -2.15 -5.03
C ILE A 80 3.06 -1.30 -6.29
N ARG A 81 3.03 -1.95 -7.45
CA ARG A 81 2.74 -1.30 -8.74
C ARG A 81 1.53 -1.98 -9.34
N ASP A 82 0.43 -1.25 -9.46
CA ASP A 82 -0.83 -1.77 -9.98
C ASP A 82 -1.63 -0.66 -10.67
N SER A 83 -2.26 -0.96 -11.81
CA SER A 83 -3.18 -0.05 -12.50
C SER A 83 -2.60 1.37 -12.75
N GLY A 84 -1.29 1.47 -13.03
CA GLY A 84 -0.59 2.75 -13.25
C GLY A 84 -0.21 3.52 -11.97
N TRP A 85 -0.55 2.98 -10.79
CA TRP A 85 -0.13 3.50 -9.51
C TRP A 85 1.16 2.83 -9.04
N LYS A 86 2.04 3.63 -8.46
CA LYS A 86 3.09 3.15 -7.55
C LYS A 86 2.71 3.55 -6.13
N ILE A 87 2.68 2.56 -5.23
CA ILE A 87 2.26 2.70 -3.84
C ILE A 87 3.40 2.21 -2.98
N ASP A 88 3.98 3.12 -2.21
CA ASP A 88 4.98 2.79 -1.20
C ASP A 88 4.30 2.87 0.18
N LEU A 89 4.39 1.81 0.98
CA LEU A 89 3.85 1.74 2.35
C LEU A 89 5.00 1.52 3.33
N ASP A 90 5.20 2.45 4.26
CA ASP A 90 6.20 2.36 5.32
C ASP A 90 5.61 1.65 6.54
N THR A 91 6.09 0.44 6.82
CA THR A 91 5.50 -0.47 7.81
C THR A 91 6.01 -0.24 9.24
N ARG A 92 6.88 0.76 9.46
CA ARG A 92 7.47 1.06 10.79
C ARG A 92 6.58 1.93 11.68
N SER A 93 5.47 2.42 11.14
CA SER A 93 4.62 3.45 11.77
C SER A 93 3.66 2.87 12.81
#